data_AF-A0A6J4WZE2-F1
#
_entry.id   AF-A0A6J4WZE2-F1
#
_cell.length_a   1.000
_cell.length_b   1.000
_cell.length_c   1.000
_cell.angle_alpha   90.00
_cell.angle_beta   90.00
_cell.angle_gamma   90.00
#
_symmetry.space_group_name_H-M   'P 1'
#
loop_
_entity.id
_entity.type
_entity.pdbx_description
1 polymer ?
#
loop_
_entity_poly.entity_id
_entity_poly.type
_entity_poly.pdbx_seq_one_letter_code
_entity_poly.pdbx_strand_id
1 'polypeptide(L)' 'MPIWQRLVLTIVAIVVASFIVGLIWHKLFGFTLPSYIGGVIGGLTAVPVWELLRRVGPKK' A
#
# COMPACT_ATOMS: atom_id res chain seq x y z
N MET A 1 15.88 -2.18 10.21
CA MET A 1 14.63 -2.57 10.89
C MET A 1 14.51 -4.09 10.85
N PRO A 2 13.97 -4.74 11.90
CA PRO A 2 13.54 -6.14 11.86
C PRO A 2 12.61 -6.37 10.68
N ILE A 3 12.77 -7.50 9.98
CA ILE A 3 12.00 -7.79 8.76
C ILE A 3 10.49 -7.80 9.03
N TRP A 4 10.07 -8.23 10.23
CA TRP A 4 8.69 -8.22 10.70
C TRP A 4 8.07 -6.84 10.79
N GLN A 5 8.81 -5.85 11.32
CA GLN A 5 8.32 -4.47 11.39
C GLN A 5 8.14 -3.87 10.00
N ARG A 6 9.08 -4.16 9.08
CA ARG A 6 8.97 -3.72 7.69
C ARG A 6 7.74 -4.31 7.01
N LEU A 7 7.47 -5.60 7.26
CA LEU A 7 6.35 -6.31 6.67
C LEU A 7 5.01 -5.77 7.16
N VAL A 8 4.86 -5.54 8.48
CA VAL A 8 3.68 -4.91 9.07
C VAL A 8 3.45 -3.51 8.49
N LEU A 9 4.49 -2.66 8.43
CA LEU A 9 4.36 -1.31 7.86
C LEU A 9 3.95 -1.33 6.38
N THR A 10 4.46 -2.27 5.61
CA THR A 10 4.11 -2.42 4.19
C THR A 10 2.64 -2.85 4.05
N ILE A 11 2.17 -3.79 4.87
CA ILE A 11 0.75 -4.21 4.88
C ILE A 11 -0.15 -3.02 5.24
N VAL A 12 0.19 -2.27 6.30
CA VAL A 12 -0.58 -1.09 6.69
C VAL A 12 -0.64 -0.07 5.55
N ALA A 13 0.49 0.19 4.87
CA ALA A 13 0.52 1.11 3.75
C ALA A 13 -0.35 0.65 2.57
N ILE A 14 -0.34 -0.66 2.24
CA ILE A 14 -1.20 -1.25 1.21
C ILE A 14 -2.68 -1.06 1.53
N VAL A 15 -3.07 -1.31 2.78
CA VAL A 15 -4.47 -1.17 3.23
C VAL A 15 -4.90 0.28 3.14
N VAL A 16 -4.08 1.22 3.66
CA VAL A 16 -4.37 2.65 3.61
C VAL A 16 -4.49 3.15 2.17
N ALA A 17 -3.54 2.80 1.30
CA ALA A 17 -3.58 3.21 -0.11
C ALA A 17 -4.80 2.65 -0.84
N SER A 18 -5.07 1.35 -0.68
CA SER A 18 -6.25 0.71 -1.28
C SER A 18 -7.56 1.33 -0.80
N PHE A 19 -7.63 1.69 0.49
CA PHE A 19 -8.80 2.36 1.07
C PHE A 19 -8.99 3.76 0.49
N ILE A 20 -7.94 4.58 0.42
CA ILE A 20 -7.99 5.93 -0.17
C ILE A 20 -8.46 5.85 -1.62
N VAL A 21 -7.90 4.94 -2.42
CA VAL A 21 -8.30 4.81 -3.82
C VAL A 21 -9.74 4.30 -3.93
N GLY A 22 -10.17 3.38 -3.06
CA GLY A 22 -11.56 2.94 -2.99
C GLY A 22 -12.54 4.10 -2.72
N LEU A 23 -12.19 4.99 -1.79
CA LEU A 23 -12.99 6.19 -1.50
C LEU A 23 -13.05 7.15 -2.70
N ILE A 24 -11.90 7.43 -3.32
CA ILE A 24 -11.82 8.30 -4.51
C ILE A 24 -12.65 7.70 -5.65
N TRP A 25 -12.53 6.40 -5.90
CA TRP A 25 -13.27 5.71 -6.95
C TRP A 25 -14.77 5.76 -6.71
N HIS A 26 -15.22 5.48 -5.49
CA HIS A 26 -16.63 5.52 -5.16
C HIS A 26 -17.20 6.94 -5.31
N LYS A 27 -16.42 7.97 -4.96
CA LYS A 27 -16.81 9.37 -5.16
C LYS A 27 -16.91 9.79 -6.63
N LEU A 28 -16.03 9.27 -7.49
CA LEU A 28 -16.00 9.63 -8.92
C LEU A 28 -17.03 8.85 -9.75
N PHE A 29 -17.20 7.56 -9.47
CA PHE A 29 -17.94 6.66 -10.34
C PHE A 29 -19.24 6.12 -9.73
N GLY A 30 -19.45 6.28 -8.42
CA GLY A 30 -20.68 5.84 -7.74
C GLY A 30 -20.83 4.32 -7.57
N PHE A 31 -19.83 3.53 -7.98
CA PHE A 31 -19.82 2.07 -7.80
C PHE A 31 -18.54 1.58 -7.11
N THR A 32 -18.54 0.33 -6.67
CA THR A 32 -17.43 -0.28 -5.92
C THR A 32 -16.21 -0.49 -6.83
N LEU A 33 -15.02 -0.14 -6.36
CA LEU A 33 -13.76 -0.41 -7.06
C LEU A 33 -13.66 -1.92 -7.39
N PRO A 34 -13.45 -2.30 -8.66
CA PRO A 34 -13.21 -3.70 -9.01
C PRO A 34 -12.00 -4.27 -8.26
N SER A 35 -12.14 -5.50 -7.73
CA SER A 35 -11.15 -6.11 -6.84
C SER A 35 -9.76 -6.26 -7.48
N TYR A 36 -9.69 -6.51 -8.79
CA TYR A 36 -8.42 -6.59 -9.52
C TYR A 36 -7.65 -5.26 -9.52
N ILE A 37 -8.36 -4.12 -9.57
CA ILE A 37 -7.72 -2.78 -9.48
C ILE A 37 -7.18 -2.56 -8.07
N GLY A 38 -7.93 -2.98 -7.05
CA GLY A 38 -7.46 -2.95 -5.66
C GLY A 38 -6.16 -3.75 -5.47
N GLY A 39 -6.08 -4.94 -6.08
CA GLY A 39 -4.86 -5.76 -6.08
C GLY A 39 -3.67 -5.07 -6.78
N VAL A 40 -3.91 -4.42 -7.93
CA VAL A 40 -2.88 -3.64 -8.65
C VAL A 40 -2.38 -2.47 -7.80
N ILE A 41 -3.27 -1.70 -7.18
CA ILE A 41 -2.91 -0.58 -6.30
C ILE A 41 -2.09 -1.08 -5.11
N GLY A 42 -2.49 -2.19 -4.50
CA GLY A 42 -1.75 -2.81 -3.41
C GLY A 42 -0.34 -3.22 -3.84
N GLY A 43 -0.20 -3.90 -4.97
CA GLY A 43 1.11 -4.27 -5.53
C GLY A 43 1.99 -3.07 -5.85
N LEU A 44 1.42 -2.04 -6.50
CA LEU A 44 2.12 -0.79 -6.82
C LEU A 44 2.53 0.00 -5.59
N THR A 45 1.78 -0.10 -4.49
CA THR A 45 2.11 0.55 -3.22
C THR A 45 3.21 -0.23 -2.46
N ALA A 46 3.18 -1.56 -2.53
CA ALA A 46 4.10 -2.41 -1.79
C ALA A 46 5.57 -2.16 -2.15
N VAL A 47 5.88 -2.08 -3.45
CA VAL A 47 7.25 -1.94 -3.97
C VAL A 47 7.95 -0.65 -3.48
N PRO A 48 7.40 0.56 -3.67
CA PRO A 48 8.04 1.79 -3.23
C PRO A 48 8.11 1.87 -1.70
N VAL A 49 7.07 1.45 -0.98
CA VAL A 49 7.08 1.46 0.50
C VAL A 49 8.18 0.56 1.04
N TRP A 50 8.35 -0.62 0.46
CA TRP A 50 9.39 -1.57 0.85
C TRP A 50 10.80 -1.01 0.64
N GLU A 51 11.04 -0.37 -0.50
CA GLU A 51 12.32 0.23 -0.83
C GLU A 51 12.61 1.48 0.03
N LEU A 52 11.59 2.27 0.34
CA LEU A 52 11.71 3.42 1.25
C LEU A 52 12.05 2.96 2.67
N LEU A 53 11.36 1.94 3.18
CA LEU A 53 11.65 1.35 4.50
C LEU A 53 13.03 0.67 4.56
N ARG A 54 13.57 0.17 3.43
CA ARG A 54 14.97 -0.27 3.35
C ARG A 54 15.95 0.88 3.56
N ARG A 55 15.66 2.05 3.00
CA ARG A 55 16.54 3.23 3.07
C ARG A 55 16.52 3.92 4.43
N VAL A 56 15.41 3.83 5.17
CA VAL A 56 15.23 4.45 6.50
C VAL A 56 15.73 3.55 7.65
N GLY A 57 16.10 2.29 7.38
CA GLY A 57 16.67 1.39 8.39
C GLY A 57 18.14 1.68 8.71
N PRO A 58 18.66 1.26 9.89
CA PRO A 58 20.04 1.53 10.29
C PRO A 58 21.00 0.93 9.27
N LYS A 59 21.85 1.77 8.66
CA LYS A 59 23.06 1.31 7.98
C LYS A 59 23.96 0.69 9.04
N LYS A 60 24.12 -0.63 8.99
CA LYS A 60 25.29 -1.29 9.59
C LYS A 60 26.38 -1.32 8.52
#